data_AF-A0A497SBC7-F1
#
_entry.id   AF-A0A497SBC7-F1
#
_cell.length_a   1.000
_cell.length_b   1.000
_cell.length_c   1.000
_cell.angle_alpha   90.00
_cell.angle_beta   90.00
_cell.angle_gamma   90.00
#
_symmetry.space_group_name_H-M   'P 1'
#
loop_
_entity.id
_entity.type
_entity.pdbx_description
1 polymer ?
#
loop_
_entity_poly.entity_id
_entity_poly.type
_entity_poly.pdbx_seq_one_letter_code
_entity_poly.pdbx_strand_id
1 'polypeptide(L)'
;MENFQIPESIKERLKHLNKKEKERFLEDYKRSLVDPGEAVGTVAAQSIGEPGTQMTLRTFHYAGVAELSVPLGLPRLIEIIDARRNPKDPMMTIYLDKKISNDEEKVKSIARKIHERFIPDVCKMCIDVKNKQLVIETDDEDAKKVLQKYTDDKTEGNTFIIKKDSIYELKKIENKLSKKRIRGVKGINKVFIRKENDEYVLYTDGSNLKAVYNVKGVDKSRTTTNDIRQIYETLGIEAARNAIVKESMRVLEDQNLDVDIRHIMLVADQMTLMGDIQAVGRQGISGSKESVLARASFEETEKHILKAGLYGEVDTLDGVPENIIIGQPIPIGTGTVELAITPALMQKKSKKKK
;
A
#
# COMPACT_ATOMS: atom_id res chain seq x y z
N MET A 1 -29.96 -31.70 7.30
CA MET A 1 -28.62 -31.72 6.67
C MET A 1 -28.56 -30.76 5.48
N GLU A 2 -29.37 -29.71 5.49
CA GLU A 2 -29.51 -28.74 4.40
C GLU A 2 -29.30 -27.33 5.00
N ASN A 3 -28.68 -26.44 4.22
CA ASN A 3 -28.42 -25.01 4.52
C ASN A 3 -27.16 -24.63 5.30
N PHE A 4 -26.02 -25.32 5.11
CA PHE A 4 -24.73 -24.65 5.36
C PHE A 4 -24.15 -24.17 4.03
N GLN A 5 -23.98 -22.85 3.90
CA GLN A 5 -23.27 -22.22 2.78
C GLN A 5 -21.77 -22.48 2.94
N ILE A 6 -21.36 -23.72 2.68
CA ILE A 6 -19.94 -24.05 2.50
C ILE A 6 -19.47 -23.31 1.23
N PRO A 7 -18.29 -22.67 1.25
CA PRO A 7 -17.70 -22.08 0.06
C PRO A 7 -17.65 -23.08 -1.11
N GLU A 8 -17.96 -22.63 -2.32
CA GLU A 8 -18.02 -23.50 -3.50
C GLU A 8 -16.70 -24.24 -3.75
N SER A 9 -15.57 -23.60 -3.46
CA SER A 9 -14.22 -24.18 -3.52
C SER A 9 -14.04 -25.41 -2.63
N ILE A 10 -14.69 -25.45 -1.48
CA ILE A 10 -14.65 -26.59 -0.55
C ILE A 10 -15.68 -27.65 -0.96
N LYS A 11 -16.82 -27.25 -1.53
CA LYS A 11 -17.83 -28.18 -2.06
C LYS A 11 -17.27 -29.08 -3.16
N GLU A 12 -16.41 -28.56 -4.03
CA GLU A 12 -15.75 -29.36 -5.07
C GLU A 12 -14.82 -30.42 -4.46
N ARG A 13 -14.00 -30.04 -3.48
CA ARG A 13 -13.11 -30.98 -2.76
C ARG A 13 -13.90 -32.04 -1.98
N LEU A 14 -15.08 -31.66 -1.45
CA LEU A 14 -16.00 -32.56 -0.77
C LEU A 14 -16.66 -33.62 -1.68
N LYS A 15 -16.67 -33.45 -3.00
CA LYS A 15 -17.27 -34.44 -3.92
C LYS A 15 -16.52 -35.76 -3.90
N HIS A 16 -15.19 -35.73 -3.75
CA HIS A 16 -14.30 -36.89 -3.81
C HIS A 16 -14.22 -37.72 -2.51
N LEU A 17 -14.80 -37.26 -1.40
CA LEU A 17 -14.70 -37.90 -0.09
C LEU A 17 -15.80 -38.94 0.16
N ASN A 18 -15.52 -39.91 1.04
CA ASN A 18 -16.50 -40.90 1.47
C ASN A 18 -17.56 -40.28 2.40
N LYS A 19 -18.75 -40.91 2.49
CA LYS A 19 -19.88 -40.38 3.28
C LYS A 19 -19.52 -40.11 4.77
N LYS A 20 -18.74 -41.00 5.39
CA LYS A 20 -18.26 -40.85 6.78
C LYS A 20 -17.24 -39.70 6.95
N GLU A 21 -16.37 -39.52 5.97
CA GLU A 21 -15.36 -38.44 6.00
C GLU A 21 -16.02 -37.08 5.82
N LYS A 22 -17.08 -36.99 5.00
CA LYS A 22 -17.89 -35.78 4.88
C LYS A 22 -18.57 -35.40 6.20
N GLU A 23 -19.13 -36.38 6.90
CA GLU A 23 -19.76 -36.13 8.21
C GLU A 23 -18.75 -35.61 9.24
N ARG A 24 -17.56 -36.24 9.31
CA ARG A 24 -16.48 -35.77 10.19
C ARG A 24 -16.00 -34.36 9.83
N PHE A 25 -15.79 -34.09 8.54
CA PHE A 25 -15.40 -32.76 8.07
C PHE A 25 -16.42 -31.69 8.43
N LEU A 26 -17.71 -31.98 8.29
CA LEU A 26 -18.78 -31.04 8.66
C LEU A 26 -18.81 -30.78 10.16
N GLU A 27 -18.50 -31.79 10.97
CA GLU A 27 -18.40 -31.62 12.43
C GLU A 27 -17.18 -30.77 12.81
N ASP A 28 -16.01 -31.05 12.21
CA ASP A 28 -14.79 -30.27 12.43
C ASP A 28 -14.97 -28.82 11.97
N TYR A 29 -15.57 -28.59 10.79
CA TYR A 29 -15.85 -27.25 10.28
C TYR A 29 -16.75 -26.45 11.22
N LYS A 30 -17.80 -27.07 11.78
CA LYS A 30 -18.68 -26.40 12.76
C LYS A 30 -17.95 -26.02 14.03
N ARG A 31 -17.05 -26.88 14.50
CA ARG A 31 -16.22 -26.61 15.68
C ARG A 31 -15.15 -25.55 15.42
N SER A 32 -14.76 -25.32 14.16
CA SER A 32 -13.78 -24.31 13.77
C SER A 32 -14.37 -22.93 13.45
N LEU A 33 -15.69 -22.75 13.54
CA LEU A 33 -16.30 -21.42 13.41
C LEU A 33 -15.91 -20.56 14.62
N VAL A 34 -15.74 -19.26 14.39
CA VAL A 34 -15.47 -18.30 15.48
C VAL A 34 -16.69 -18.17 16.36
N ASP A 35 -16.47 -18.14 17.68
CA ASP A 35 -17.54 -17.95 18.64
C ASP A 35 -18.04 -16.49 18.61
N PRO A 36 -19.36 -16.25 18.65
CA PRO A 36 -19.91 -14.90 18.67
C PRO A 36 -19.53 -14.19 19.98
N GLY A 37 -19.14 -12.92 19.87
CA GLY A 37 -18.67 -12.12 21.00
C GLY A 37 -17.15 -12.11 21.17
N GLU A 38 -16.40 -12.86 20.35
CA GLU A 38 -14.94 -12.85 20.37
C GLU A 38 -14.36 -11.47 20.03
N ALA A 39 -13.30 -11.06 20.74
CA ALA A 39 -12.67 -9.75 20.59
C ALA A 39 -11.69 -9.71 19.40
N VAL A 40 -12.18 -10.02 18.20
CA VAL A 40 -11.36 -10.21 16.98
C VAL A 40 -10.47 -9.00 16.64
N GLY A 41 -10.92 -7.79 16.95
CA GLY A 41 -10.14 -6.57 16.75
C GLY A 41 -8.89 -6.51 17.63
N THR A 42 -9.04 -6.87 18.91
CA THR A 42 -7.92 -6.91 19.88
C THR A 42 -6.93 -8.00 19.51
N VAL A 43 -7.43 -9.20 19.17
CA VAL A 43 -6.57 -10.33 18.77
C VAL A 43 -5.82 -10.00 17.49
N ALA A 44 -6.50 -9.45 16.47
CA ALA A 44 -5.84 -9.04 15.22
C ALA A 44 -4.76 -7.97 15.45
N ALA A 45 -5.05 -6.97 16.27
CA ALA A 45 -4.07 -5.93 16.60
C ALA A 45 -2.83 -6.51 17.31
N GLN A 46 -3.03 -7.43 18.25
CA GLN A 46 -1.94 -8.13 18.93
C GLN A 46 -1.15 -9.01 17.98
N SER A 47 -1.81 -9.84 17.16
CA SER A 47 -1.15 -10.75 16.23
C SER A 47 -0.35 -10.04 15.14
N ILE A 48 -0.79 -8.85 14.70
CA ILE A 48 -0.03 -8.02 13.76
C ILE A 48 1.11 -7.27 14.46
N GLY A 49 0.92 -6.87 15.72
CA GLY A 49 1.89 -6.09 16.50
C GLY A 49 3.00 -6.93 17.15
N GLU A 50 2.71 -8.15 17.57
CA GLU A 50 3.66 -9.06 18.24
C GLU A 50 4.93 -9.30 17.40
N PRO A 51 4.83 -9.64 16.10
CA PRO A 51 6.00 -9.79 15.25
C PRO A 51 6.84 -8.51 15.14
N GLY A 52 6.23 -7.33 15.28
CA GLY A 52 6.93 -6.05 15.22
C GLY A 52 8.08 -5.94 16.22
N THR A 53 7.96 -6.56 17.40
CA THR A 53 9.05 -6.57 18.40
C THR A 53 10.21 -7.50 18.01
N GLN A 54 9.92 -8.53 17.22
CA GLN A 54 10.88 -9.52 16.74
C GLN A 54 11.57 -9.07 15.44
N MET A 55 10.98 -8.10 14.73
CA MET A 55 11.51 -7.47 13.52
C MET A 55 12.62 -6.47 13.85
N THR A 56 13.68 -6.91 14.53
CA THR A 56 14.77 -6.00 14.90
C THR A 56 15.96 -6.09 13.97
N LEU A 57 16.45 -7.25 13.52
CA LEU A 57 17.65 -7.30 12.65
C LEU A 57 17.78 -8.62 11.85
N ARG A 58 16.98 -8.82 10.79
CA ARG A 58 17.39 -9.77 9.72
C ARG A 58 18.09 -8.97 8.62
N THR A 59 19.40 -9.16 8.57
CA THR A 59 20.37 -8.36 7.83
C THR A 59 20.24 -8.50 6.31
N PHE A 60 20.42 -7.34 5.69
CA PHE A 60 20.49 -6.96 4.28
C PHE A 60 21.45 -7.78 3.39
N HIS A 61 21.28 -9.08 3.29
CA HIS A 61 22.01 -9.90 2.32
C HIS A 61 21.04 -10.72 1.47
N TYR A 62 20.38 -10.04 0.54
CA TYR A 62 19.80 -10.72 -0.61
C TYR A 62 20.83 -10.76 -1.74
N ALA A 63 21.08 -11.94 -2.29
CA ALA A 63 21.86 -12.09 -3.51
C ALA A 63 20.97 -11.75 -4.71
N GLY A 64 21.29 -10.67 -5.45
CA GLY A 64 20.66 -10.31 -6.72
C GLY A 64 20.12 -8.88 -6.76
N VAL A 65 19.33 -8.55 -7.80
CA VAL A 65 18.74 -7.22 -8.05
C VAL A 65 17.61 -6.87 -7.05
N ALA A 66 17.41 -7.69 -6.01
CA ALA A 66 16.66 -7.30 -4.81
C ALA A 66 17.37 -6.20 -3.98
N GLU A 67 18.54 -5.71 -4.44
CA GLU A 67 19.19 -4.44 -4.06
C GLU A 67 18.40 -3.18 -4.46
N LEU A 68 17.24 -3.30 -5.11
CA LEU A 68 16.29 -2.19 -5.14
C LEU A 68 16.01 -1.79 -3.69
N SER A 69 16.10 -0.49 -3.38
CA SER A 69 15.89 0.06 -2.04
C SER A 69 14.43 -0.14 -1.60
N VAL A 70 14.00 -1.38 -1.40
CA VAL A 70 12.68 -1.69 -0.85
C VAL A 70 12.75 -1.30 0.61
N PRO A 71 11.79 -0.53 1.15
CA PRO A 71 11.69 -0.40 2.58
C PRO A 71 11.33 -1.80 3.08
N LEU A 72 12.28 -2.50 3.69
CA LEU A 72 12.10 -3.87 4.15
C LEU A 72 11.67 -3.87 5.61
N GLY A 73 10.80 -4.83 5.96
CA GLY A 73 10.43 -5.14 7.33
C GLY A 73 9.42 -4.16 7.95
N LEU A 74 9.55 -3.95 9.26
CA LEU A 74 8.57 -3.21 10.07
C LEU A 74 8.32 -1.76 9.60
N PRO A 75 9.33 -0.96 9.16
CA PRO A 75 9.08 0.40 8.70
C PRO A 75 8.09 0.49 7.54
N ARG A 76 8.07 -0.55 6.68
CA ARG A 76 7.12 -0.63 5.57
C ARG A 76 5.72 -0.98 6.03
N LEU A 77 5.60 -1.90 6.98
CA LEU A 77 4.32 -2.25 7.58
C LEU A 77 3.69 -1.04 8.27
N ILE A 78 4.48 -0.25 9.01
CA ILE A 78 4.04 1.02 9.62
C ILE A 78 3.56 2.00 8.54
N GLU A 79 4.31 2.15 7.44
CA GLU A 79 3.94 3.06 6.35
C GLU A 79 2.59 2.72 5.69
N ILE A 80 2.30 1.42 5.56
CA ILE A 80 1.03 0.91 5.05
C ILE A 80 -0.10 1.22 6.03
N ILE A 81 0.07 0.85 7.31
CA ILE A 81 -0.93 1.03 8.37
C ILE A 81 -1.24 2.52 8.63
N ASP A 82 -0.25 3.39 8.50
CA ASP A 82 -0.40 4.84 8.62
C ASP A 82 -0.95 5.51 7.35
N ALA A 83 -1.28 4.73 6.30
CA ALA A 83 -1.83 5.23 5.04
C ALA A 83 -1.04 6.42 4.46
N ARG A 84 0.30 6.34 4.52
CA ARG A 84 1.18 7.48 4.23
C ARG A 84 0.99 7.99 2.80
N ARG A 85 0.97 9.32 2.64
CA ARG A 85 0.77 9.97 1.33
C ARG A 85 1.82 9.61 0.29
N ASN A 86 3.07 9.66 0.72
CA ASN A 86 4.21 9.43 -0.15
C ASN A 86 5.03 8.32 0.51
N PRO A 87 5.08 7.11 -0.08
CA PRO A 87 5.96 6.07 0.39
C PRO A 87 7.43 6.49 0.20
N LYS A 88 8.34 6.01 1.05
CA LYS A 88 9.77 6.38 0.97
C LYS A 88 10.40 5.96 -0.37
N ASP A 89 10.20 4.69 -0.74
CA ASP A 89 10.76 4.10 -1.95
C ASP A 89 9.63 3.46 -2.77
N PRO A 90 8.91 4.27 -3.58
CA PRO A 90 7.87 3.76 -4.46
C PRO A 90 8.46 2.89 -5.57
N MET A 91 7.80 1.79 -5.88
CA MET A 91 8.15 0.88 -6.96
C MET A 91 6.91 0.41 -7.71
N MET A 92 7.13 0.02 -8.96
CA MET A 92 6.12 -0.66 -9.75
C MET A 92 6.69 -1.90 -10.42
N THR A 93 5.82 -2.90 -10.54
CA THR A 93 6.05 -4.09 -11.34
C THR A 93 5.16 -4.00 -12.57
N ILE A 94 5.76 -3.71 -13.72
CA ILE A 94 5.05 -3.50 -14.98
C ILE A 94 5.17 -4.76 -15.81
N TYR A 95 4.02 -5.38 -16.05
CA TYR A 95 3.90 -6.52 -16.95
C TYR A 95 3.60 -6.03 -18.36
N LEU A 96 4.11 -6.75 -19.36
CA LEU A 96 3.88 -6.47 -20.76
C LEU A 96 2.85 -7.43 -21.34
N ASP A 97 2.20 -7.04 -22.43
CA ASP A 97 1.28 -7.90 -23.13
C ASP A 97 1.99 -9.18 -23.63
N LYS A 98 1.31 -10.33 -23.59
CA LYS A 98 1.86 -11.64 -24.02
C LYS A 98 2.43 -11.65 -25.44
N LYS A 99 1.99 -10.73 -26.31
CA LYS A 99 2.47 -10.57 -27.69
C LYS A 99 3.82 -9.84 -27.81
N ILE A 100 4.21 -9.09 -26.79
CA ILE A 100 5.41 -8.23 -26.75
C ILE A 100 6.42 -8.73 -25.73
N SER A 101 5.94 -9.51 -24.75
CA SER A 101 6.69 -10.03 -23.61
C SER A 101 7.93 -10.89 -23.96
N ASN A 102 8.10 -11.32 -25.21
CA ASN A 102 9.25 -12.13 -25.67
C ASN A 102 10.24 -11.35 -26.56
N ASP A 103 9.86 -10.15 -27.03
CA ASP A 103 10.67 -9.37 -27.96
C ASP A 103 11.56 -8.37 -27.21
N GLU A 104 12.84 -8.70 -27.03
CA GLU A 104 13.79 -7.89 -26.24
C GLU A 104 13.92 -6.45 -26.76
N GLU A 105 13.90 -6.23 -28.08
CA GLU A 105 13.99 -4.89 -28.67
C GLU A 105 12.77 -4.01 -28.35
N LYS A 106 11.56 -4.60 -28.41
CA LYS A 106 10.33 -3.87 -28.07
C LYS A 106 10.27 -3.56 -26.59
N VAL A 107 10.67 -4.52 -25.73
CA VAL A 107 10.78 -4.32 -24.28
C VAL A 107 11.73 -3.17 -23.96
N LYS A 108 12.93 -3.14 -24.57
CA LYS A 108 13.89 -2.03 -24.44
C LYS A 108 13.29 -0.71 -24.90
N SER A 109 12.53 -0.70 -25.99
CA SER A 109 11.85 0.52 -26.47
C SER A 109 10.80 1.04 -25.49
N ILE A 110 10.05 0.15 -24.83
CA ILE A 110 9.03 0.49 -23.82
C ILE A 110 9.71 0.98 -22.54
N ALA A 111 10.75 0.29 -22.08
CA ALA A 111 11.55 0.72 -20.93
C ALA A 111 12.10 2.13 -21.13
N ARG A 112 12.64 2.44 -22.32
CA ARG A 112 13.10 3.79 -22.69
C ARG A 112 11.97 4.83 -22.75
N LYS A 113 10.72 4.44 -23.00
CA LYS A 113 9.56 5.35 -22.99
C LYS A 113 9.06 5.63 -21.57
N ILE A 114 9.24 4.69 -20.65
CA ILE A 114 8.80 4.80 -19.26
C ILE A 114 9.83 5.58 -18.43
N HIS A 115 11.12 5.31 -18.62
CA HIS A 115 12.23 5.95 -17.91
C HIS A 115 12.20 7.48 -18.07
N GLU A 116 12.07 8.22 -16.96
CA GLU A 116 12.22 9.67 -16.94
C GLU A 116 13.68 10.03 -17.18
N ARG A 117 13.97 10.84 -18.20
CA ARG A 117 15.30 11.40 -18.41
C ARG A 117 15.25 12.91 -18.35
N PHE A 118 16.14 13.48 -17.55
CA PHE A 118 16.40 14.90 -17.53
C PHE A 118 17.56 15.24 -18.47
N ILE A 119 17.66 16.51 -18.85
CA ILE A 119 18.78 17.03 -19.64
C ILE A 119 20.16 16.72 -19.00
N PRO A 120 20.37 16.83 -17.67
CA PRO A 120 21.67 16.54 -17.05
C PRO A 120 22.15 15.10 -17.19
N ASP A 121 21.25 14.13 -17.33
CA ASP A 121 21.63 12.70 -17.41
C ASP A 121 22.25 12.33 -18.76
N VAL A 122 22.02 13.17 -19.77
CA VAL A 122 22.33 12.92 -21.17
C VAL A 122 23.28 13.97 -21.73
N CYS A 123 23.31 15.17 -21.14
CA CYS A 123 24.02 16.32 -21.68
C CYS A 123 25.15 16.74 -20.74
N LYS A 124 26.37 16.85 -21.25
CA LYS A 124 27.42 17.58 -20.55
C LYS A 124 27.23 19.07 -20.84
N MET A 125 26.91 19.82 -19.79
CA MET A 125 26.74 21.27 -19.88
C MET A 125 27.99 21.92 -19.29
N CYS A 126 28.74 22.65 -20.12
CA CYS A 126 29.92 23.39 -19.70
C CYS A 126 29.71 24.88 -19.99
N ILE A 127 29.94 25.72 -18.98
CA ILE A 127 29.95 27.17 -19.16
C ILE A 127 31.39 27.61 -19.45
N ASP A 128 31.63 28.03 -20.68
CA ASP A 128 32.85 28.74 -21.05
C ASP A 128 32.75 30.21 -20.62
N VAL A 129 33.39 30.52 -19.49
CA VAL A 129 33.45 31.87 -18.93
C VAL A 129 34.15 32.85 -19.87
N LYS A 130 35.17 32.39 -20.61
CA LYS A 130 35.95 33.23 -21.54
C LYS A 130 35.14 33.65 -22.76
N ASN A 131 34.36 32.74 -23.32
CA ASN A 131 33.61 32.95 -24.55
C ASN A 131 32.14 33.32 -24.31
N LYS A 132 31.72 33.42 -23.03
CA LYS A 132 30.33 33.60 -22.59
C LYS A 132 29.37 32.64 -23.29
N GLN A 133 29.78 31.37 -23.35
CA GLN A 133 29.10 30.32 -24.10
C GLN A 133 28.74 29.19 -23.16
N LEU A 134 27.52 28.69 -23.29
CA LEU A 134 27.11 27.43 -22.69
C LEU A 134 27.17 26.37 -23.79
N VAL A 135 28.16 25.48 -23.67
CA VAL A 135 28.36 24.34 -24.56
C VAL A 135 27.61 23.16 -23.97
N ILE A 136 26.69 22.59 -24.74
CA ILE A 136 25.95 21.40 -24.38
C ILE A 136 26.34 20.30 -25.37
N GLU A 137 27.01 19.27 -24.88
CA GLU A 137 27.31 18.08 -25.67
C GLU A 137 26.21 17.04 -25.45
N THR A 138 25.61 16.54 -26.53
CA THR A 138 24.58 15.50 -26.47
C THR A 138 24.73 14.46 -27.56
N ASP A 139 24.64 13.19 -27.16
CA ASP A 139 24.65 12.04 -28.08
C ASP A 139 23.23 11.53 -28.41
N ASP A 140 22.19 11.91 -27.66
CA ASP A 140 20.81 11.43 -27.88
C ASP A 140 20.01 12.30 -28.87
N GLU A 141 19.33 11.65 -29.84
CA GLU A 141 18.47 12.31 -30.84
C GLU A 141 17.27 13.07 -30.23
N ASP A 142 16.73 12.59 -29.10
CA ASP A 142 15.60 13.23 -28.42
C ASP A 142 16.03 14.50 -27.67
N ALA A 143 17.28 14.53 -27.16
CA ALA A 143 17.85 15.73 -26.55
C ALA A 143 18.10 16.81 -27.62
N LYS A 144 18.55 16.40 -28.82
CA LYS A 144 18.72 17.31 -29.97
C LYS A 144 17.43 18.04 -30.35
N LYS A 145 16.28 17.37 -30.37
CA LYS A 145 14.96 18.00 -30.67
C LYS A 145 14.50 19.01 -29.61
N VAL A 146 14.84 18.77 -28.33
CA VAL A 146 14.47 19.68 -27.23
C VAL A 146 15.39 20.90 -27.18
N LEU A 147 16.68 20.70 -27.50
CA LEU A 147 17.70 21.75 -27.54
C LEU A 147 17.56 22.66 -28.77
N GLN A 148 17.17 22.11 -29.93
CA GLN A 148 16.87 22.90 -31.14
C GLN A 148 15.77 23.95 -30.94
N LYS A 149 14.88 23.81 -29.95
CA LYS A 149 13.86 24.81 -29.63
C LYS A 149 14.39 26.01 -28.82
N TYR A 150 15.64 25.98 -28.37
CA TYR A 150 16.26 27.01 -27.52
C TYR A 150 17.52 27.65 -28.10
N THR A 151 17.99 27.19 -29.26
CA THR A 151 19.20 27.70 -29.92
C THR A 151 18.85 28.40 -31.23
N ASP A 152 19.33 29.63 -31.39
CA ASP A 152 19.19 30.42 -32.62
C ASP A 152 20.39 30.30 -33.58
N ASP A 153 21.49 29.61 -33.23
CA ASP A 153 22.64 29.52 -34.14
C ASP A 153 23.45 28.22 -34.09
N LYS A 154 23.68 27.71 -35.30
CA LYS A 154 24.66 26.72 -35.79
C LYS A 154 24.87 25.45 -34.96
N THR A 155 24.27 24.38 -35.45
CA THR A 155 24.58 22.98 -35.14
C THR A 155 25.89 22.55 -35.82
N GLU A 156 26.92 22.21 -35.03
CA GLU A 156 27.97 21.27 -35.46
C GLU A 156 27.72 19.92 -34.76
N GLY A 157 26.95 19.05 -35.42
CA GLY A 157 26.85 17.62 -35.12
C GLY A 157 26.21 17.22 -33.78
N ASN A 158 26.90 17.46 -32.67
CA ASN A 158 26.60 17.01 -31.30
C ASN A 158 26.73 18.10 -30.22
N THR A 159 27.24 19.29 -30.56
CA THR A 159 27.44 20.42 -29.64
C THR A 159 26.45 21.54 -29.93
N PHE A 160 25.73 21.98 -28.90
CA PHE A 160 24.89 23.18 -28.93
C PHE A 160 25.58 24.31 -28.17
N ILE A 161 25.71 25.48 -28.79
CA ILE A 161 26.37 26.64 -28.20
C ILE A 161 25.33 27.75 -27.98
N ILE A 162 25.07 28.10 -26.73
CA ILE A 162 24.22 29.25 -26.38
C ILE A 162 25.12 30.42 -25.99
N LYS A 163 25.13 31.50 -26.78
CA LYS A 163 25.83 32.76 -26.48
C LYS A 163 24.87 33.74 -25.82
N LYS A 164 25.27 34.34 -24.70
CA LYS A 164 24.55 35.46 -24.05
C LYS A 164 25.49 36.45 -23.36
N ASP A 165 25.01 37.68 -23.18
CA ASP A 165 25.82 38.80 -22.69
C ASP A 165 26.21 38.72 -21.19
N SER A 166 25.42 38.02 -20.38
CA SER A 166 25.60 37.88 -18.93
C SER A 166 25.73 36.43 -18.46
N ILE A 167 26.76 36.15 -17.66
CA ILE A 167 27.02 34.85 -17.00
C ILE A 167 25.84 34.43 -16.12
N TYR A 168 25.13 35.39 -15.53
CA TYR A 168 23.96 35.12 -14.68
C TYR A 168 22.77 34.59 -15.48
N GLU A 169 22.57 35.07 -16.72
CA GLU A 169 21.53 34.55 -17.61
C GLU A 169 21.84 33.14 -18.10
N LEU A 170 23.10 32.86 -18.39
CA LEU A 170 23.56 31.50 -18.74
C LEU A 170 23.29 30.53 -17.60
N LYS A 171 23.59 30.92 -16.35
CA LYS A 171 23.30 30.09 -15.16
C LYS A 171 21.79 29.93 -14.91
N LYS A 172 20.97 30.95 -15.21
CA LYS A 172 19.50 30.82 -15.16
C LYS A 172 18.97 29.87 -16.23
N ILE A 173 19.53 29.89 -17.43
CA ILE A 173 19.14 29.00 -18.53
C ILE A 173 19.59 27.58 -18.24
N GLU A 174 20.81 27.39 -17.76
CA GLU A 174 21.32 26.11 -17.27
C GLU A 174 20.36 25.52 -16.23
N ASN A 175 20.03 26.26 -15.17
CA ASN A 175 19.08 25.81 -14.16
C ASN A 175 17.67 25.49 -14.72
N LYS A 176 17.22 26.19 -15.76
CA LYS A 176 15.95 25.90 -16.44
C LYS A 176 16.04 24.65 -17.31
N LEU A 177 17.14 24.46 -18.02
CA LEU A 177 17.41 23.30 -18.85
C LEU A 177 17.61 22.05 -17.98
N SER A 178 18.32 22.13 -16.87
CA SER A 178 18.49 21.03 -15.93
C SER A 178 17.16 20.52 -15.37
N LYS A 179 16.16 21.40 -15.21
CA LYS A 179 14.80 21.04 -14.76
C LYS A 179 13.87 20.57 -15.87
N LYS A 180 14.27 20.73 -17.15
CA LYS A 180 13.42 20.36 -18.28
C LYS A 180 13.54 18.86 -18.53
N ARG A 181 12.39 18.23 -18.73
CA ARG A 181 12.25 16.80 -18.99
C ARG A 181 12.28 16.54 -20.49
N ILE A 182 13.05 15.55 -20.91
CA ILE A 182 13.17 15.18 -22.33
C ILE A 182 12.08 14.18 -22.69
N ARG A 183 12.00 13.09 -21.91
CA ARG A 183 11.19 11.90 -22.18
C ARG A 183 10.87 11.18 -20.88
N GLY A 184 9.83 10.37 -20.91
CA GLY A 184 9.47 9.49 -19.80
C GLY A 184 8.20 9.89 -19.06
N VAL A 185 7.79 8.99 -18.17
CA VAL A 185 6.67 9.21 -17.28
C VAL A 185 7.16 9.93 -16.03
N LYS A 186 6.41 10.92 -15.55
CA LYS A 186 6.77 11.69 -14.35
C LYS A 186 6.89 10.77 -13.13
N GLY A 187 8.00 10.89 -12.40
CA GLY A 187 8.22 10.20 -11.13
C GLY A 187 8.77 8.79 -11.26
N ILE A 188 9.31 8.40 -12.43
CA ILE A 188 9.99 7.12 -12.64
C ILE A 188 11.47 7.37 -12.95
N ASN A 189 12.33 7.18 -11.96
CA ASN A 189 13.75 7.51 -12.05
C ASN A 189 14.54 6.47 -12.85
N LYS A 190 14.32 5.18 -12.58
CA LYS A 190 15.05 4.07 -13.21
C LYS A 190 14.10 2.94 -13.57
N VAL A 191 14.45 2.20 -14.62
CA VAL A 191 13.71 1.03 -15.10
C VAL A 191 14.68 -0.14 -15.30
N PHE A 192 14.40 -1.25 -14.65
CA PHE A 192 15.16 -2.49 -14.73
C PHE A 192 14.34 -3.54 -15.48
N ILE A 193 15.00 -4.29 -16.36
CA ILE A 193 14.37 -5.35 -17.16
C ILE A 193 14.83 -6.69 -16.58
N ARG A 194 13.88 -7.56 -16.23
CA ARG A 194 14.18 -8.92 -15.77
C ARG A 194 13.36 -9.92 -16.58
N LYS A 195 13.93 -11.11 -16.83
CA LYS A 195 13.20 -12.23 -17.41
C LYS A 195 12.77 -13.18 -16.28
N GLU A 196 11.46 -13.33 -16.06
CA GLU A 196 10.88 -14.25 -15.07
C GLU A 196 9.93 -15.20 -15.80
N ASN A 197 10.09 -16.52 -15.60
CA ASN A 197 9.21 -17.56 -16.18
C ASN A 197 8.94 -17.38 -17.68
N ASP A 198 9.99 -17.08 -18.44
CA ASP A 198 9.96 -16.78 -19.88
C ASP A 198 9.29 -15.46 -20.32
N GLU A 199 8.84 -14.61 -19.40
CA GLU A 199 8.31 -13.28 -19.69
C GLU A 199 9.26 -12.15 -19.25
N TYR A 200 9.41 -11.09 -20.05
CA TYR A 200 10.12 -9.88 -19.62
C TYR A 200 9.22 -8.99 -18.74
N VAL A 201 9.64 -8.76 -17.50
CA VAL A 201 9.00 -7.89 -16.51
C VAL A 201 9.87 -6.66 -16.29
N LEU A 202 9.24 -5.49 -16.17
CA LEU A 202 9.92 -4.24 -15.88
C LEU A 202 9.70 -3.84 -14.41
N TYR A 203 10.78 -3.63 -13.67
CA TYR A 203 10.76 -3.06 -12.33
C TYR A 203 11.15 -1.60 -12.39
N THR A 204 10.36 -0.72 -11.77
CA THR A 204 10.65 0.72 -11.76
C THR A 204 10.99 1.21 -10.37
N ASP A 205 11.99 2.10 -10.30
CA ASP A 205 12.23 2.97 -9.16
C ASP A 205 11.42 4.24 -9.35
N GLY A 206 10.41 4.44 -8.52
CA GLY A 206 9.34 5.40 -8.71
C GLY A 206 8.02 4.78 -9.15
N SER A 207 6.93 5.49 -8.87
CA SER A 207 5.57 5.07 -9.20
C SER A 207 4.75 6.18 -9.85
N ASN A 208 4.08 5.83 -10.95
CA ASN A 208 3.03 6.64 -11.57
C ASN A 208 2.09 5.75 -12.38
N LEU A 209 1.19 5.06 -11.66
CA LEU A 209 0.33 4.04 -12.25
C LEU A 209 -0.56 4.59 -13.38
N LYS A 210 -1.13 5.79 -13.18
CA LYS A 210 -2.03 6.44 -14.14
C LYS A 210 -1.37 6.68 -15.50
N ALA A 211 -0.13 7.15 -15.51
CA ALA A 211 0.59 7.44 -16.74
C ALA A 211 1.13 6.16 -17.40
N VAL A 212 1.58 5.19 -16.61
CA VAL A 212 2.05 3.89 -17.12
C VAL A 212 0.94 3.13 -17.86
N TYR A 213 -0.30 3.18 -17.38
CA TYR A 213 -1.45 2.56 -18.06
C TYR A 213 -1.75 3.14 -19.45
N ASN A 214 -1.32 4.38 -19.73
CA ASN A 214 -1.49 4.99 -21.05
C ASN A 214 -0.39 4.59 -22.05
N VAL A 215 0.65 3.90 -21.60
CA VAL A 215 1.73 3.42 -22.47
C VAL A 215 1.26 2.17 -23.24
N LYS A 216 1.42 2.20 -24.57
CA LYS A 216 1.07 1.06 -25.43
C LYS A 216 1.99 -0.14 -25.15
N GLY A 217 1.41 -1.32 -24.96
CA GLY A 217 2.11 -2.58 -24.73
C GLY A 217 2.27 -2.97 -23.26
N VAL A 218 1.78 -2.15 -22.33
CA VAL A 218 1.69 -2.47 -20.90
C VAL A 218 0.40 -3.23 -20.61
N ASP A 219 0.52 -4.35 -19.91
CA ASP A 219 -0.60 -5.15 -19.45
C ASP A 219 -1.23 -4.49 -18.21
N LYS A 220 -2.41 -3.90 -18.40
CA LYS A 220 -3.17 -3.20 -17.36
C LYS A 220 -3.72 -4.14 -16.29
N SER A 221 -3.90 -5.43 -16.60
CA SER A 221 -4.54 -6.38 -15.69
C SER A 221 -3.60 -6.93 -14.62
N ARG A 222 -2.30 -6.98 -14.93
CA ARG A 222 -1.26 -7.55 -14.05
C ARG A 222 -0.33 -6.51 -13.43
N THR A 223 -0.22 -5.32 -14.02
CA THR A 223 0.69 -4.27 -13.52
C THR A 223 0.25 -3.75 -12.16
N THR A 224 1.17 -3.78 -11.19
CA THR A 224 0.94 -3.38 -9.79
C THR A 224 1.99 -2.38 -9.30
N THR A 225 1.69 -1.69 -8.21
CA THR A 225 2.60 -0.78 -7.51
C THR A 225 2.52 -1.01 -6.01
N ASN A 226 3.58 -0.64 -5.29
CA ASN A 226 3.58 -0.62 -3.84
C ASN A 226 2.95 0.68 -3.28
N ASP A 227 2.66 1.69 -4.12
CA ASP A 227 1.98 2.91 -3.72
C ASP A 227 0.46 2.71 -3.67
N ILE A 228 -0.06 2.48 -2.46
CA ILE A 228 -1.47 2.15 -2.22
C ILE A 228 -2.39 3.31 -2.60
N ARG A 229 -1.96 4.57 -2.42
CA ARG A 229 -2.81 5.74 -2.75
C ARG A 229 -2.94 5.92 -4.25
N GLN A 230 -1.87 5.66 -5.00
CA GLN A 230 -1.98 5.64 -6.47
C GLN A 230 -2.94 4.55 -6.96
N ILE A 231 -2.96 3.39 -6.31
CA ILE A 231 -3.93 2.33 -6.61
C ILE A 231 -5.35 2.82 -6.33
N TYR A 232 -5.58 3.45 -5.17
CA TYR A 232 -6.87 4.04 -4.84
C TYR A 232 -7.34 5.08 -5.87
N GLU A 233 -6.47 6.00 -6.27
CA GLU A 233 -6.81 7.06 -7.23
C GLU A 233 -7.08 6.55 -8.66
N THR A 234 -6.55 5.38 -9.03
CA THR A 234 -6.63 4.85 -10.41
C THR A 234 -7.61 3.70 -10.55
N LEU A 235 -7.64 2.78 -9.59
CA LEU A 235 -8.42 1.54 -9.62
C LEU A 235 -9.57 1.53 -8.60
N GLY A 236 -9.53 2.39 -7.58
CA GLY A 236 -10.59 2.53 -6.58
C GLY A 236 -10.31 1.81 -5.25
N ILE A 237 -11.31 1.87 -4.36
CA ILE A 237 -11.20 1.46 -2.94
C ILE A 237 -10.93 -0.04 -2.79
N GLU A 238 -11.67 -0.90 -3.49
CA GLU A 238 -11.49 -2.36 -3.39
C GLU A 238 -10.13 -2.83 -3.91
N ALA A 239 -9.60 -2.15 -4.93
CA ALA A 239 -8.25 -2.41 -5.40
C ALA A 239 -7.22 -2.02 -4.34
N ALA A 240 -7.42 -0.89 -3.66
CA ALA A 240 -6.57 -0.45 -2.56
C ALA A 240 -6.65 -1.36 -1.34
N ARG A 241 -7.85 -1.81 -0.95
CA ARG A 241 -8.07 -2.81 0.12
C ARG A 241 -7.27 -4.07 -0.15
N ASN A 242 -7.39 -4.62 -1.36
CA ASN A 242 -6.62 -5.80 -1.77
C ASN A 242 -5.10 -5.53 -1.85
N ALA A 243 -4.70 -4.31 -2.23
CA ALA A 243 -3.29 -3.92 -2.22
C ALA A 243 -2.72 -3.86 -0.80
N ILE A 244 -3.45 -3.32 0.17
CA ILE A 244 -3.06 -3.30 1.60
C ILE A 244 -2.84 -4.72 2.11
N VAL A 245 -3.77 -5.65 1.80
CA VAL A 245 -3.66 -7.05 2.24
C VAL A 245 -2.45 -7.74 1.63
N LYS A 246 -2.28 -7.65 0.30
CA LYS A 246 -1.17 -8.29 -0.41
C LYS A 246 0.19 -7.73 0.01
N GLU A 247 0.28 -6.41 0.15
CA GLU A 247 1.50 -5.74 0.54
C GLU A 247 1.89 -6.09 1.98
N SER A 248 0.94 -6.06 2.91
CA SER A 248 1.18 -6.40 4.32
C SER A 248 1.60 -7.87 4.47
N MET A 249 0.95 -8.80 3.76
CA MET A 249 1.35 -10.21 3.73
C MET A 249 2.77 -10.36 3.18
N ARG A 250 3.10 -9.71 2.06
CA ARG A 250 4.44 -9.77 1.46
C ARG A 250 5.52 -9.33 2.47
N VAL A 251 5.28 -8.22 3.18
CA VAL A 251 6.23 -7.70 4.19
C VAL A 251 6.46 -8.69 5.34
N LEU A 252 5.42 -9.43 5.75
CA LEU A 252 5.51 -10.44 6.81
C LEU A 252 6.18 -11.73 6.30
N GLU A 253 5.82 -12.20 5.11
CA GLU A 253 6.41 -13.37 4.44
C GLU A 253 7.90 -13.18 4.17
N ASP A 254 8.33 -11.98 3.72
CA ASP A 254 9.74 -11.65 3.49
C ASP A 254 10.57 -11.77 4.78
N GLN A 255 9.94 -11.59 5.95
CA GLN A 255 10.58 -11.76 7.26
C GLN A 255 10.44 -13.18 7.82
N ASN A 256 9.77 -14.08 7.10
CA ASN A 256 9.35 -15.42 7.55
C ASN A 256 8.51 -15.37 8.84
N LEU A 257 7.62 -14.38 8.94
CA LEU A 257 6.64 -14.26 10.00
C LEU A 257 5.31 -14.79 9.49
N ASP A 258 4.73 -15.74 10.22
CA ASP A 258 3.44 -16.34 9.87
C ASP A 258 2.33 -15.66 10.66
N VAL A 259 1.55 -14.82 9.99
CA VAL A 259 0.35 -14.17 10.52
C VAL A 259 -0.81 -14.55 9.62
N ASP A 260 -1.93 -14.96 10.22
CA ASP A 260 -3.11 -15.32 9.45
C ASP A 260 -3.66 -14.11 8.67
N ILE A 261 -3.96 -14.32 7.39
CA ILE A 261 -4.47 -13.30 6.48
C ILE A 261 -5.76 -12.64 6.99
N ARG A 262 -6.57 -13.32 7.82
CA ARG A 262 -7.83 -12.79 8.37
C ARG A 262 -7.60 -11.56 9.24
N HIS A 263 -6.50 -11.51 10.00
CA HIS A 263 -6.16 -10.35 10.81
C HIS A 263 -5.87 -9.13 9.94
N ILE A 264 -5.13 -9.33 8.85
CA ILE A 264 -4.78 -8.27 7.91
C ILE A 264 -6.01 -7.83 7.11
N MET A 265 -6.89 -8.77 6.72
CA MET A 265 -8.16 -8.45 6.08
C MET A 265 -9.02 -7.56 6.97
N LEU A 266 -9.14 -7.89 8.27
CA LEU A 266 -9.90 -7.07 9.21
C LEU A 266 -9.36 -5.63 9.28
N VAL A 267 -8.04 -5.46 9.33
CA VAL A 267 -7.41 -4.13 9.33
C VAL A 267 -7.65 -3.40 8.01
N ALA A 268 -7.45 -4.06 6.87
CA ALA A 268 -7.66 -3.46 5.55
C ALA A 268 -9.12 -3.03 5.33
N ASP A 269 -10.08 -3.82 5.82
CA ASP A 269 -11.51 -3.49 5.76
C ASP A 269 -11.82 -2.26 6.63
N GLN A 270 -11.29 -2.20 7.85
CA GLN A 270 -11.45 -1.03 8.72
C GLN A 270 -10.81 0.23 8.12
N MET A 271 -9.63 0.11 7.50
CA MET A 271 -8.94 1.22 6.84
C MET A 271 -9.70 1.76 5.62
N THR A 272 -10.58 0.97 5.00
CA THR A 272 -11.28 1.34 3.75
C THR A 272 -12.78 1.55 3.92
N LEU A 273 -13.30 1.41 5.15
CA LEU A 273 -14.73 1.44 5.49
C LEU A 273 -15.46 2.70 4.99
N MET A 274 -14.82 3.87 5.11
CA MET A 274 -15.45 5.17 4.81
C MET A 274 -15.35 5.58 3.33
N GLY A 275 -14.88 4.69 2.47
CA GLY A 275 -14.67 4.99 1.05
C GLY A 275 -13.44 5.83 0.74
N ASP A 276 -12.56 6.04 1.72
CA ASP A 276 -11.21 6.57 1.56
C ASP A 276 -10.26 5.71 2.43
N ILE A 277 -8.96 5.76 2.15
CA ILE A 277 -7.96 5.04 2.95
C ILE A 277 -7.61 5.88 4.18
N GLN A 278 -8.07 5.42 5.35
CA GLN A 278 -7.78 6.03 6.64
C GLN A 278 -6.57 5.39 7.31
N ALA A 279 -5.74 6.23 7.93
CA ALA A 279 -4.66 5.77 8.80
C ALA A 279 -5.26 5.17 10.09
N VAL A 280 -4.63 4.14 10.66
CA VAL A 280 -5.12 3.54 11.92
C VAL A 280 -4.95 4.47 13.12
N GLY A 281 -3.92 5.33 13.10
CA GLY A 281 -3.60 6.26 14.19
C GLY A 281 -4.55 7.45 14.34
N ARG A 282 -4.08 8.48 15.08
CA ARG A 282 -4.86 9.67 15.49
C ARG A 282 -5.50 10.47 14.34
N GLN A 283 -4.92 10.44 13.15
CA GLN A 283 -5.40 11.22 12.00
C GLN A 283 -6.48 10.50 11.18
N GLY A 284 -6.77 9.24 11.49
CA GLY A 284 -7.82 8.46 10.85
C GLY A 284 -8.69 7.76 11.88
N ILE A 285 -8.70 6.43 11.86
CA ILE A 285 -9.68 5.58 12.54
C ILE A 285 -9.80 5.91 14.04
N SER A 286 -8.68 6.07 14.75
CA SER A 286 -8.70 6.30 16.19
C SER A 286 -9.18 7.71 16.56
N GLY A 287 -8.90 8.72 15.73
CA GLY A 287 -9.34 10.10 15.95
C GLY A 287 -10.76 10.38 15.48
N SER A 288 -11.31 9.53 14.61
CA SER A 288 -12.68 9.62 14.10
C SER A 288 -13.68 8.72 14.84
N LYS A 289 -13.30 8.11 15.97
CA LYS A 289 -14.24 7.38 16.82
C LYS A 289 -15.37 8.31 17.29
N GLU A 290 -16.58 7.78 17.41
CA GLU A 290 -17.75 8.55 17.82
C GLU A 290 -17.63 9.04 19.27
N SER A 291 -17.22 8.15 20.19
CA SER A 291 -17.03 8.50 21.59
C SER A 291 -15.95 9.57 21.79
N VAL A 292 -16.27 10.55 22.63
CA VAL A 292 -15.34 11.58 23.09
C VAL A 292 -14.33 10.99 24.07
N LEU A 293 -14.79 10.16 25.00
CA LEU A 293 -13.94 9.53 26.00
C LEU A 293 -12.91 8.59 25.37
N ALA A 294 -13.31 7.79 24.37
CA ALA A 294 -12.36 6.96 23.63
C ALA A 294 -11.28 7.80 22.93
N ARG A 295 -11.67 8.86 22.21
CA ARG A 295 -10.70 9.77 21.55
C ARG A 295 -9.76 10.41 22.57
N ALA A 296 -10.32 10.97 23.65
CA ALA A 296 -9.57 11.65 24.69
C ALA A 296 -8.61 10.73 25.47
N SER A 297 -8.97 9.45 25.65
CA SER A 297 -8.13 8.44 26.30
C SER A 297 -6.94 7.99 25.44
N PHE A 298 -7.04 8.14 24.11
CA PHE A 298 -6.01 7.71 23.17
C PHE A 298 -4.92 8.77 22.97
N GLU A 299 -5.30 10.00 22.57
CA GLU A 299 -4.36 11.11 22.36
C GLU A 299 -5.10 12.47 22.34
N GLU A 300 -4.39 13.59 22.47
CA GLU A 300 -4.95 14.97 22.42
C GLU A 300 -6.16 15.23 23.34
N THR A 301 -6.12 14.71 24.57
CA THR A 301 -7.23 14.75 25.56
C THR A 301 -7.88 16.13 25.72
N GLU A 302 -7.08 17.18 25.94
CA GLU A 302 -7.59 18.54 26.16
C GLU A 302 -8.42 19.05 24.98
N LYS A 303 -7.93 18.84 23.75
CA LYS A 303 -8.62 19.30 22.54
C LYS A 303 -9.95 18.60 22.35
N HIS A 304 -9.98 17.27 22.54
CA HIS A 304 -11.20 16.49 22.36
C HIS A 304 -12.28 16.87 23.39
N ILE A 305 -11.91 17.02 24.66
CA ILE A 305 -12.85 17.39 25.72
C ILE A 305 -13.37 18.82 25.53
N LEU A 306 -12.49 19.79 25.24
CA LEU A 306 -12.90 21.17 24.99
C LEU A 306 -13.83 21.27 23.78
N LYS A 307 -13.49 20.58 22.69
CA LYS A 307 -14.31 20.56 21.49
C LYS A 307 -15.68 19.95 21.77
N ALA A 308 -15.72 18.81 22.45
CA ALA A 308 -16.98 18.18 22.84
C ALA A 308 -17.85 19.11 23.71
N GLY A 309 -17.24 19.82 24.67
CA GLY A 309 -17.94 20.81 25.49
C GLY A 309 -18.48 22.00 24.69
N LEU A 310 -17.74 22.49 23.68
CA LEU A 310 -18.17 23.58 22.81
C LEU A 310 -19.34 23.19 21.89
N TYR A 311 -19.31 21.97 21.35
CA TYR A 311 -20.33 21.48 20.43
C TYR A 311 -21.50 20.76 21.13
N GLY A 312 -21.40 20.52 22.44
CA GLY A 312 -22.39 19.74 23.19
C GLY A 312 -22.45 18.28 22.75
N GLU A 313 -21.30 17.68 22.40
CA GLU A 313 -21.24 16.25 22.02
C GLU A 313 -21.65 15.37 23.20
N VAL A 314 -22.45 14.34 22.93
CA VAL A 314 -22.93 13.36 23.91
C VAL A 314 -22.25 12.03 23.64
N ASP A 315 -21.74 11.39 24.70
CA ASP A 315 -21.11 10.07 24.62
C ASP A 315 -22.13 8.99 24.99
N THR A 316 -22.29 7.98 24.13
CA THR A 316 -23.27 6.90 24.31
C THR A 316 -22.73 5.71 25.09
N LEU A 317 -21.40 5.64 25.33
CA LEU A 317 -20.75 4.57 26.08
C LEU A 317 -20.90 3.16 25.47
N ASP A 318 -21.01 3.07 24.14
CA ASP A 318 -21.16 1.78 23.45
C ASP A 318 -19.83 1.05 23.20
N GLY A 319 -18.70 1.71 23.42
CA GLY A 319 -17.38 1.16 23.13
C GLY A 319 -16.73 0.44 24.33
N VAL A 320 -15.52 -0.06 24.09
CA VAL A 320 -14.73 -0.71 25.14
C VAL A 320 -14.05 0.31 26.08
N PRO A 321 -13.35 1.36 25.57
CA PRO A 321 -12.59 2.27 26.43
C PRO A 321 -13.45 3.05 27.43
N GLU A 322 -14.62 3.53 26.99
CA GLU A 322 -15.49 4.38 27.80
C GLU A 322 -16.08 3.60 28.98
N ASN A 323 -16.53 2.36 28.71
CA ASN A 323 -17.05 1.45 29.71
C ASN A 323 -15.98 1.10 30.76
N ILE A 324 -14.72 0.87 30.35
CA ILE A 324 -13.62 0.63 31.30
C ILE A 324 -13.38 1.86 32.18
N ILE A 325 -13.37 3.06 31.59
CA ILE A 325 -13.12 4.31 32.33
C ILE A 325 -14.20 4.56 33.39
N ILE A 326 -15.46 4.27 33.06
CA ILE A 326 -16.61 4.50 33.96
C ILE A 326 -16.81 3.34 34.95
N GLY A 327 -16.20 2.18 34.69
CA GLY A 327 -16.32 0.98 35.53
C GLY A 327 -17.55 0.12 35.19
N GLN A 328 -18.06 0.22 33.96
CA GLN A 328 -19.13 -0.63 33.43
C GLN A 328 -18.55 -1.89 32.75
N PRO A 329 -19.31 -3.00 32.70
CA PRO A 329 -18.89 -4.18 31.95
C PRO A 329 -18.79 -3.86 30.46
N ILE A 330 -17.72 -4.34 29.82
CA ILE A 330 -17.47 -4.10 28.39
C ILE A 330 -18.44 -4.91 27.51
N PRO A 331 -18.87 -4.38 26.34
CA PRO A 331 -19.84 -5.03 25.46
C PRO A 331 -19.19 -6.07 24.52
N ILE A 332 -18.17 -6.79 25.00
CA ILE A 332 -17.47 -7.86 24.26
C ILE A 332 -17.24 -9.06 25.18
N GLY A 333 -17.00 -10.24 24.61
CA GLY A 333 -16.83 -11.48 25.35
C GLY A 333 -18.07 -11.82 26.17
N THR A 334 -17.88 -12.11 27.46
CA THR A 334 -18.97 -12.49 28.37
C THR A 334 -19.99 -11.38 28.62
N GLY A 335 -19.63 -10.11 28.37
CA GLY A 335 -20.57 -8.98 28.48
C GLY A 335 -21.68 -8.98 27.43
N THR A 336 -21.54 -9.78 26.37
CA THR A 336 -22.54 -9.89 25.29
C THR A 336 -23.69 -10.84 25.64
N VAL A 337 -23.53 -11.70 26.64
CA VAL A 337 -24.49 -12.77 26.94
C VAL A 337 -25.50 -12.32 28.00
N GLU A 338 -26.77 -12.28 27.62
CA GLU A 338 -27.88 -12.04 28.55
C GLU A 338 -28.47 -13.38 29.05
N LEU A 339 -28.64 -13.49 30.36
CA LEU A 339 -29.21 -14.68 30.99
C LEU A 339 -30.67 -14.44 31.36
N ALA A 340 -31.57 -15.27 30.83
CA ALA A 340 -32.97 -15.32 31.26
C ALA A 340 -33.23 -16.64 31.99
N ILE A 341 -33.84 -16.56 33.18
CA ILE A 341 -34.24 -17.75 33.95
C ILE A 341 -35.72 -17.68 34.31
N THR A 342 -36.45 -18.77 34.05
CA THR A 342 -37.85 -18.89 34.47
C THR A 342 -37.93 -19.34 35.94
N PRO A 343 -38.52 -18.55 36.86
CA PRO A 343 -38.52 -18.85 38.30
C PRO A 343 -39.21 -20.18 38.67
N ALA A 344 -40.17 -20.65 37.87
CA ALA A 344 -40.91 -21.90 38.11
C ALA A 344 -40.01 -23.15 38.15
N LEU A 345 -38.87 -23.14 37.43
CA LEU A 345 -37.93 -24.26 37.40
C LEU A 345 -37.05 -24.34 38.66
N MET A 346 -36.87 -23.25 39.40
CA MET A 346 -36.15 -23.24 40.67
C MET A 346 -36.94 -23.93 41.80
N GLN A 347 -38.27 -23.77 41.83
CA GLN A 347 -39.12 -24.35 42.88
C GLN A 347 -39.27 -25.88 42.78
N LYS A 348 -39.18 -26.47 41.58
CA LYS A 348 -39.23 -27.93 41.41
C LYS A 348 -38.02 -28.65 42.01
N LYS A 349 -36.86 -27.98 42.09
CA LYS A 349 -35.64 -28.55 42.71
C LYS A 349 -35.65 -28.45 44.24
N SER A 350 -36.27 -27.43 44.83
CA SER A 350 -36.36 -27.30 46.30
C SER A 350 -37.39 -28.28 46.91
N LYS A 351 -38.48 -28.58 46.20
CA LYS A 351 -39.48 -29.58 46.65
C LYS A 351 -39.03 -31.04 46.56
N LYS A 352 -37.97 -31.36 45.80
CA LYS A 352 -37.37 -32.71 45.75
C LYS A 352 -36.30 -32.94 46.82
N LYS A 353 -35.94 -31.92 47.61
CA LYS A 353 -34.93 -31.97 48.68
C LYS A 353 -35.51 -31.81 50.09
N LYS A 354 -36.84 -31.87 50.25
CA LYS A 354 -37.49 -31.95 51.56
C LYS A 354 -38.12 -33.31 51.76
#